data_AF-A0A060YGL8-F1
#
_entry.id   AF-A0A060YGL8-F1
#
_cell.length_a   1.000
_cell.length_b   1.000
_cell.length_c   1.000
_cell.angle_alpha   90.00
_cell.angle_beta   90.00
_cell.angle_gamma   90.00
#
_symmetry.space_group_name_H-M   'P 1'
#
loop_
_entity.id
_entity.type
_entity.pdbx_description
1 polymer ?
#
loop_
_entity_poly.entity_id
_entity_poly.type
_entity_poly.pdbx_seq_one_letter_code
_entity_poly.pdbx_strand_id
1 'polypeptide(L)' 'MKFAEHLSSHITPEWRKQYLQYEAFKDMLYAAQDQAPSIEGKESPGPRTE' A
#
# COMPACT_ATOMS: atom_id res chain seq x y z
N MET A 1 -14.78 -2.37 7.46
CA MET A 1 -15.58 -2.30 6.22
C MET A 1 -14.97 -3.26 5.21
N LYS A 2 -15.73 -4.23 4.70
CA LYS A 2 -15.20 -5.36 3.91
C LYS A 2 -15.26 -5.08 2.40
N PHE A 3 -14.49 -4.10 1.94
CA PHE A 3 -14.48 -3.67 0.52
C PHE A 3 -14.03 -4.78 -0.43
N ALA A 4 -13.03 -5.59 -0.02
CA ALA A 4 -12.55 -6.74 -0.80
C ALA A 4 -13.64 -7.78 -1.08
N GLU A 5 -14.44 -8.12 -0.06
CA GLU A 5 -15.57 -9.05 -0.19
C GLU A 5 -16.68 -8.47 -1.06
N HIS A 6 -16.93 -7.16 -0.95
CA HIS A 6 -17.92 -6.45 -1.77
C HIS A 6 -17.50 -6.42 -3.25
N LEU A 7 -16.22 -6.13 -3.52
CA LEU A 7 -15.66 -6.10 -4.86
C LEU A 7 -15.73 -7.49 -5.52
N SER A 8 -15.36 -8.55 -4.80
CA SER A 8 -15.44 -9.92 -5.34
C SER A 8 -16.87 -10.38 -5.60
N SER A 9 -17.87 -9.84 -4.90
CA SER A 9 -19.28 -10.22 -5.04
C SER A 9 -20.00 -9.46 -6.17
N HIS A 10 -19.51 -8.28 -6.55
CA HIS A 10 -20.09 -7.44 -7.60
C HIS A 10 -19.33 -7.47 -8.93
N ILE A 11 -18.25 -8.25 -9.02
CA ILE A 11 -17.52 -8.44 -10.27
C ILE A 11 -18.30 -9.38 -11.19
N THR A 12 -18.57 -8.92 -12.41
CA THR A 12 -18.98 -9.79 -13.52
C THR A 12 -17.82 -10.71 -13.90
N PRO A 13 -18.02 -12.04 -13.92
CA PRO A 13 -16.92 -13.00 -14.07
C PRO A 13 -16.13 -12.81 -15.37
N GLU A 14 -16.75 -12.31 -16.43
CA GLU A 14 -16.16 -12.04 -17.73
C GLU A 14 -15.08 -10.94 -17.66
N TRP A 15 -15.21 -10.01 -16.71
CA TRP A 15 -14.38 -8.80 -16.62
C TRP A 15 -13.41 -8.87 -15.44
N ARG A 16 -13.42 -9.95 -14.66
CA ARG A 16 -12.60 -10.14 -13.44
C ARG A 16 -11.12 -9.78 -13.61
N LYS A 17 -10.53 -10.02 -14.79
CA LYS A 17 -9.12 -9.68 -15.10
C LYS A 17 -8.88 -8.20 -15.42
N GLN A 18 -9.94 -7.43 -15.70
CA GLN A 18 -9.89 -5.98 -15.94
C GLN A 18 -10.17 -5.16 -14.67
N TYR A 19 -10.69 -5.80 -13.62
CA TYR A 19 -10.90 -5.13 -12.33
C TYR A 19 -9.58 -4.94 -11.58
N LEU A 20 -9.55 -3.89 -10.77
CA LEU A 20 -8.44 -3.59 -9.88
C LEU A 20 -8.17 -4.79 -8.96
N GLN A 21 -6.93 -5.30 -8.99
CA GLN A 21 -6.47 -6.38 -8.11
C GLN A 21 -6.24 -5.85 -6.69
N TYR A 22 -7.35 -5.59 -5.99
CA TYR A 22 -7.34 -4.91 -4.69
C TYR A 22 -6.50 -5.65 -3.63
N GLU A 23 -6.54 -6.98 -3.61
CA GLU A 23 -5.71 -7.79 -2.71
C GLU A 23 -4.22 -7.67 -3.04
N ALA A 24 -3.84 -7.78 -4.32
CA ALA A 24 -2.44 -7.61 -4.73
C ALA A 24 -1.91 -6.20 -4.42
N PHE A 25 -2.75 -5.17 -4.55
CA PHE A 25 -2.40 -3.81 -4.15
C PHE A 25 -2.23 -3.66 -2.63
N LYS A 26 -3.08 -4.31 -1.83
CA LYS A 26 -2.90 -4.33 -0.38
C LYS A 26 -1.58 -4.98 0.00
N ASP A 27 -1.27 -6.15 -0.57
CA ASP A 27 0.00 -6.84 -0.31
C ASP A 27 1.20 -5.96 -0.68
N MET A 28 1.12 -5.25 -1.81
CA MET A 28 2.14 -4.30 -2.21
C MET A 28 2.31 -3.15 -1.21
N LEU A 29 1.22 -2.59 -0.68
CA LEU A 29 1.27 -1.53 0.33
C LEU A 29 1.85 -2.03 1.65
N TYR A 30 1.48 -3.23 2.10
CA TYR A 30 2.07 -3.84 3.29
C TYR A 30 3.55 -4.14 3.11
N ALA A 31 3.95 -4.68 1.96
CA ALA A 31 5.35 -4.93 1.64
C ALA A 31 6.15 -3.63 1.56
N ALA A 32 5.59 -2.58 0.96
CA ALA A 32 6.24 -1.28 0.89
C ALA A 32 6.40 -0.63 2.27
N GLN A 33 5.45 -0.83 3.19
CA GLN A 33 5.55 -0.37 4.58
C GLN A 33 6.59 -1.17 5.38
N ASP A 34 6.62 -2.50 5.20
CA ASP A 34 7.61 -3.38 5.85
C ASP A 34 9.04 -3.08 5.37
N GLN A 35 9.20 -2.85 4.07
CA GLN A 35 10.48 -2.49 3.46
C GLN A 35 10.82 -1.00 3.60
N ALA A 36 9.90 -0.18 4.15
CA ALA A 36 10.16 1.23 4.35
C ALA A 36 11.27 1.39 5.41
N PRO A 37 12.40 2.02 5.06
CA PRO A 37 13.43 2.28 6.05
C PRO A 37 12.87 3.20 7.14
N SER A 38 12.98 2.79 8.41
CA SER A 38 12.58 3.62 9.55
C SER A 38 13.33 4.96 9.51
N ILE A 39 12.58 6.06 9.59
CA ILE A 39 13.10 7.44 9.58
C ILE A 39 13.90 7.79 10.86
N GLU A 40 14.01 6.88 11.84
CA GLU A 40 14.80 7.06 13.06
C GLU A 40 16.32 7.22 12.85
N GLY A 41 16.81 7.16 11.60
CA GLY A 41 18.21 7.42 11.25
C GLY A 41 18.49 8.73 10.50
N LYS A 42 17.52 9.63 10.31
CA LYS A 42 17.83 10.97 9.77
C LYS A 42 18.26 11.88 10.91
N GLU A 43 19.57 11.86 11.17
CA GLU A 43 20.27 12.95 11.84
C GLU A 43 19.75 14.28 11.28
N SER A 44 18.96 14.99 12.08
CA SER A 44 18.61 16.38 11.82
C SER A 44 19.93 17.11 11.62
N PRO A 45 20.17 17.77 10.47
CA PRO A 45 21.33 18.64 10.36
C PRO A 45 21.13 19.74 11.40
N GLY A 46 21.88 19.66 12.49
CA GLY A 46 21.88 20.66 13.54
C GLY A 46 22.10 22.04 12.92
N PRO A 47 21.49 23.10 13.46
CA PRO A 47 21.63 24.44 12.89
C PRO A 47 23.11 24.80 12.87
N ARG A 48 23.68 24.97 11.67
CA ARG A 48 25.01 25.55 11.48
C ARG A 48 24.99 26.94 12.10
N THR A 49 25.63 27.09 13.25
CA THR A 49 26.05 28.37 13.79
C THR A 49 27.33 28.76 13.07
N GLU A 50 27.24 29.73 12.16
CA GLU A 50 28.33 30.62 11.78
C GLU A 50 28.02 32.02 12.32
#